data_AF-A0AAU6PHH5-F1
#
_entry.id   AF-A0AAU6PHH5-F1
#
_cell.length_a   1.000
_cell.length_b   1.000
_cell.length_c   1.000
_cell.angle_alpha   90.00
_cell.angle_beta   90.00
_cell.angle_gamma   90.00
#
_symmetry.space_group_name_H-M   'P 1'
#
loop_
_entity.id
_entity.type
_entity.pdbx_description
1 polymer ?
#
loop_
_entity_poly.entity_id
_entity_poly.type
_entity_poly.pdbx_seq_one_letter_code
_entity_poly.pdbx_strand_id
1 'polypeptide(L)'
;MDDYQKLVAKALEAVDEIMPWDLEEDIPNSDLILLDIREQDEFEMMHIPNSIHIPRGVLEGACCWNYDDTVPALAKARNQNIILICRSGNRSVLAAQTMQQMGFENVRSLKLGIKGWNDNDFEMLDGNGSIVDIDIADEWLNQAISEEKLQPNK
;
A
#
# COMPACT_ATOMS: atom_id res chain seq x y z
N MET A 1 -7.27 20.97 -8.05
CA MET A 1 -6.76 19.60 -8.15
C MET A 1 -5.57 19.63 -9.10
N ASP A 2 -4.38 19.32 -8.60
CA ASP A 2 -3.17 19.23 -9.43
C ASP A 2 -3.21 17.98 -10.34
N ASP A 3 -2.20 17.81 -11.19
CA ASP A 3 -2.15 16.71 -12.15
C ASP A 3 -1.96 15.34 -11.50
N TYR A 4 -1.30 15.28 -10.34
CA TYR A 4 -1.15 14.04 -9.57
C TYR A 4 -2.52 13.57 -9.06
N GLN A 5 -3.29 14.47 -8.46
CA GLN A 5 -4.63 14.14 -7.96
C GLN A 5 -5.60 13.78 -9.09
N LYS A 6 -5.44 14.34 -10.29
CA LYS A 6 -6.20 13.89 -11.47
C LYS A 6 -5.88 12.45 -11.88
N LEU A 7 -4.60 12.05 -11.82
CA LEU A 7 -4.20 10.66 -12.10
C LEU A 7 -4.82 9.69 -11.09
N VAL A 8 -4.77 10.04 -9.81
CA VAL A 8 -5.40 9.27 -8.73
C VAL A 8 -6.91 9.15 -8.95
N ALA A 9 -7.58 10.27 -9.21
CA ALA A 9 -9.03 10.27 -9.47
C ALA A 9 -9.41 9.37 -10.65
N LYS A 10 -8.63 9.40 -11.74
CA LYS A 10 -8.85 8.51 -12.89
C LYS A 10 -8.61 7.04 -12.55
N ALA A 11 -7.63 6.72 -11.71
CA ALA A 11 -7.40 5.35 -11.28
C ALA A 11 -8.54 4.80 -10.40
N LEU A 12 -9.12 5.65 -9.56
CA LEU A 12 -10.29 5.32 -8.73
C LEU A 12 -11.55 5.00 -9.53
N GLU A 13 -11.63 5.37 -10.82
CA GLU A 13 -12.74 4.96 -11.69
C GLU A 13 -12.69 3.46 -12.07
N ALA A 14 -11.52 2.82 -11.94
CA ALA A 14 -11.29 1.43 -12.37
C ALA A 14 -10.86 0.49 -11.23
N VAL A 15 -10.30 1.02 -10.16
CA VAL A 15 -9.76 0.26 -9.04
C VAL A 15 -10.73 0.33 -7.87
N ASP A 16 -11.14 -0.85 -7.39
CA ASP A 16 -11.90 -0.96 -6.16
C ASP A 16 -11.02 -0.66 -4.93
N GLU A 17 -11.65 -0.07 -3.92
CA GLU A 17 -11.02 0.19 -2.64
C GLU A 17 -11.69 -0.61 -1.52
N ILE A 18 -10.92 -0.97 -0.49
CA ILE A 18 -11.43 -1.52 0.77
C ILE A 18 -11.10 -0.55 1.91
N MET A 19 -12.01 -0.37 2.87
CA MET A 19 -11.73 0.45 4.04
C MET A 19 -10.88 -0.32 5.07
N PRO A 20 -10.11 0.37 5.93
CA PRO A 20 -9.30 -0.28 6.95
C PRO A 20 -10.10 -1.25 7.85
N TRP A 21 -11.26 -0.82 8.35
CA TRP A 21 -12.07 -1.64 9.25
C TRP A 21 -12.66 -2.88 8.56
N ASP A 22 -13.06 -2.75 7.28
CA ASP A 22 -13.55 -3.90 6.52
C ASP A 22 -12.40 -4.91 6.27
N LEU A 23 -11.19 -4.41 5.99
CA LEU A 23 -10.03 -5.28 5.79
C LEU A 23 -9.61 -5.99 7.08
N GLU A 24 -9.61 -5.29 8.21
CA GLU A 24 -9.27 -5.89 9.51
C GLU A 24 -10.20 -7.04 9.89
N GLU A 25 -11.51 -6.92 9.59
CA GLU A 25 -12.47 -8.01 9.78
C GLU A 25 -12.27 -9.17 8.78
N ASP A 26 -11.83 -8.87 7.56
CA ASP A 26 -11.61 -9.85 6.49
C ASP A 26 -10.34 -10.69 6.69
N ILE A 27 -9.25 -10.11 7.22
CA ILE A 27 -7.93 -10.78 7.33
C ILE A 27 -7.99 -12.17 7.98
N PRO A 28 -8.67 -12.39 9.13
CA PRO A 28 -8.69 -13.70 9.77
C PRO A 28 -9.42 -14.79 8.98
N ASN A 29 -10.29 -14.41 8.04
CA ASN A 29 -11.25 -15.30 7.38
C ASN A 29 -11.02 -15.42 5.86
N SER A 30 -10.02 -14.72 5.33
CA SER A 30 -9.85 -14.56 3.88
C SER A 30 -8.47 -15.05 3.42
N ASP A 31 -8.44 -15.75 2.29
CA ASP A 31 -7.20 -15.98 1.55
C ASP A 31 -6.93 -14.74 0.68
N LEU A 32 -6.13 -13.81 1.24
CA LEU A 32 -5.75 -12.56 0.59
C LEU A 32 -4.26 -12.30 0.74
N ILE A 33 -3.70 -11.57 -0.22
CA ILE A 33 -2.32 -11.09 -0.18
C ILE A 33 -2.35 -9.61 0.19
N LEU A 34 -1.76 -9.27 1.33
CA LEU A 34 -1.46 -7.90 1.70
C LEU A 34 -0.12 -7.51 1.05
N LEU A 35 -0.14 -6.52 0.16
CA LEU A 35 1.04 -6.09 -0.60
C LEU A 35 1.38 -4.64 -0.27
N ASP A 36 2.40 -4.44 0.55
CA ASP A 36 2.90 -3.12 0.89
C ASP A 36 3.91 -2.64 -0.16
N ILE A 37 3.58 -1.53 -0.81
CA ILE A 37 4.38 -0.97 -1.90
C ILE A 37 5.16 0.29 -1.52
N ARG A 38 5.25 0.60 -0.22
CA ARG A 38 6.02 1.73 0.28
C ARG A 38 7.52 1.48 0.17
N GLU A 39 8.31 2.50 0.44
CA GLU A 39 9.76 2.36 0.53
C GLU A 39 10.16 1.49 1.75
N GLN A 40 11.38 0.97 1.73
CA GLN A 40 11.90 0.04 2.75
C GLN A 40 11.83 0.62 4.16
N ASP A 41 12.23 1.88 4.33
CA ASP A 41 12.23 2.58 5.61
C ASP A 41 10.81 2.78 6.16
N GLU A 42 9.84 3.07 5.28
CA GLU A 42 8.43 3.17 5.68
C GLU A 42 7.89 1.83 6.19
N PHE A 43 8.27 0.72 5.54
CA PHE A 43 7.84 -0.64 5.91
C PHE A 43 8.51 -1.15 7.19
N GLU A 44 9.83 -0.93 7.31
CA GLU A 44 10.61 -1.29 8.50
C GLU A 44 10.18 -0.51 9.74
N MET A 45 9.72 0.73 9.57
CA MET A 45 9.14 1.47 10.69
C MET A 45 7.87 0.78 11.18
N MET A 46 6.90 0.57 10.28
CA MET A 46 5.65 -0.10 10.63
C MET A 46 5.01 -0.70 9.38
N HIS A 47 4.36 -1.86 9.52
CA HIS A 47 3.56 -2.48 8.48
C HIS A 47 2.44 -3.33 9.09
N ILE A 48 1.43 -3.64 8.27
CA ILE A 48 0.33 -4.52 8.68
C ILE A 48 0.87 -5.96 8.82
N PRO A 49 0.53 -6.70 9.90
CA PRO A 49 0.97 -8.08 10.08
C PRO A 49 0.73 -8.94 8.84
N ASN A 50 1.69 -9.82 8.53
CA ASN A 50 1.65 -10.74 7.37
C ASN A 50 1.66 -10.08 5.98
N SER A 51 1.90 -8.77 5.89
CA SER A 51 2.08 -8.11 4.59
C SER A 51 3.42 -8.46 3.94
N ILE A 52 3.39 -8.60 2.61
CA ILE A 52 4.56 -8.77 1.77
C ILE A 52 5.01 -7.38 1.33
N HIS A 53 6.28 -7.06 1.56
CA HIS A 53 6.86 -5.80 1.11
C HIS A 53 7.44 -5.92 -0.29
N ILE A 54 6.96 -5.10 -1.24
CA ILE A 54 7.52 -4.95 -2.59
C ILE A 54 7.42 -3.49 -3.00
N PRO A 55 8.52 -2.71 -2.92
CA PRO A 55 8.53 -1.31 -3.29
C PRO A 55 7.93 -1.06 -4.66
N ARG A 56 7.18 0.04 -4.80
CA ARG A 56 6.51 0.41 -6.06
C ARG A 56 7.45 0.38 -7.28
N GLY A 57 8.71 0.77 -7.11
CA GLY A 57 9.69 0.84 -8.21
C GLY A 57 10.04 -0.49 -8.87
N VAL A 58 9.78 -1.63 -8.22
CA VAL A 58 10.08 -2.98 -8.74
C VAL A 58 8.83 -3.85 -8.93
N LEU A 59 7.64 -3.28 -8.69
CA LEU A 59 6.39 -4.03 -8.62
C LEU A 59 6.10 -4.82 -9.92
N GLU A 60 6.24 -4.18 -11.07
CA GLU A 60 5.92 -4.80 -12.36
C GLU A 60 6.82 -6.01 -12.65
N GLY A 61 8.11 -5.92 -12.31
CA GLY A 61 9.07 -7.02 -12.40
C GLY A 61 8.75 -8.15 -11.43
N ALA A 62 8.42 -7.80 -10.18
CA ALA A 62 8.04 -8.75 -9.14
C ALA A 62 6.79 -9.58 -9.49
N CYS A 63 5.84 -8.99 -10.20
CA CYS A 63 4.62 -9.64 -10.65
C CYS A 63 4.79 -10.56 -11.88
N CYS A 64 5.97 -10.64 -12.47
CA CYS A 64 6.23 -11.38 -13.72
C CYS A 64 7.30 -12.45 -13.52
N TRP A 65 7.21 -13.52 -14.31
CA TRP A 65 8.27 -14.51 -14.41
C TRP A 65 9.41 -13.98 -15.28
N ASN A 66 10.63 -14.45 -14.99
CA ASN A 66 11.83 -14.19 -15.80
C ASN A 66 12.34 -12.73 -15.71
N TYR A 67 12.25 -12.14 -14.52
CA TYR A 67 12.83 -10.85 -14.15
C TYR A 67 13.68 -11.01 -12.87
N ASP A 68 14.67 -10.14 -12.67
CA ASP A 68 15.53 -10.20 -11.48
C ASP A 68 14.73 -9.99 -10.19
N ASP A 69 13.70 -9.15 -10.25
CA ASP A 69 12.82 -8.84 -9.11
C ASP A 69 11.69 -9.86 -8.91
N THR A 70 11.60 -10.92 -9.73
CA THR A 70 10.47 -11.87 -9.70
C THR A 70 10.18 -12.37 -8.28
N VAL A 71 8.95 -12.19 -7.83
CA VAL A 71 8.44 -12.78 -6.60
C VAL A 71 7.50 -13.94 -6.97
N PRO A 72 7.89 -15.20 -6.73
CA PRO A 72 7.09 -16.35 -7.14
C PRO A 72 5.67 -16.36 -6.59
N ALA A 73 5.45 -15.79 -5.40
CA ALA A 73 4.11 -15.64 -4.82
C ALA A 73 3.23 -14.72 -5.68
N LEU A 74 3.75 -13.56 -6.11
CA LEU A 74 3.01 -12.60 -6.93
C LEU A 74 2.88 -13.03 -8.38
N ALA A 75 3.93 -13.61 -8.97
CA ALA A 75 3.91 -14.09 -10.35
C ALA A 75 2.86 -15.21 -10.59
N LYS A 76 2.46 -15.93 -9.53
CA LYS A 76 1.38 -16.93 -9.55
C LYS A 76 0.01 -16.38 -9.14
N ALA A 77 -0.06 -15.17 -8.61
CA ALA A 77 -1.24 -14.63 -7.93
C ALA A 77 -2.21 -13.86 -8.84
N ARG A 78 -2.23 -14.11 -10.16
CA ARG A 78 -3.03 -13.36 -11.14
C ARG A 78 -4.52 -13.30 -10.80
N ASN A 79 -5.06 -14.37 -10.20
CA ASN A 79 -6.48 -14.48 -9.85
C ASN A 79 -6.72 -14.40 -8.33
N GLN A 80 -5.69 -14.16 -7.52
CA GLN A 80 -5.84 -14.05 -6.06
C GLN A 80 -6.32 -12.66 -5.66
N ASN A 81 -6.94 -12.56 -4.48
CA ASN A 81 -7.30 -11.29 -3.88
C ASN A 81 -6.04 -10.59 -3.35
N ILE A 82 -5.71 -9.42 -3.90
CA ILE A 82 -4.53 -8.67 -3.49
C ILE A 82 -4.97 -7.28 -3.04
N ILE A 83 -4.57 -6.89 -1.84
CA ILE A 83 -4.80 -5.55 -1.30
C ILE A 83 -3.47 -4.80 -1.29
N LEU A 84 -3.39 -3.74 -2.08
CA LEU A 84 -2.21 -2.90 -2.13
C LEU A 84 -2.28 -1.83 -1.03
N ILE A 85 -1.18 -1.70 -0.31
CA ILE A 85 -1.02 -0.80 0.83
C ILE A 85 0.04 0.23 0.48
N CYS A 86 -0.27 1.50 0.74
CA CYS A 86 0.73 2.56 0.76
C CYS A 86 0.46 3.49 1.94
N ARG A 87 1.15 4.65 2.01
CA ARG A 87 0.96 5.57 3.14
C ARG A 87 -0.48 6.09 3.28
N SER A 88 -1.12 6.52 2.18
CA SER A 88 -2.39 7.27 2.21
C SER A 88 -3.45 6.82 1.19
N GLY A 89 -3.22 5.71 0.48
CA GLY A 89 -4.12 5.17 -0.56
C GLY A 89 -3.79 5.63 -2.00
N ASN A 90 -3.14 6.77 -2.17
CA ASN A 90 -2.92 7.33 -3.53
C ASN A 90 -1.88 6.56 -4.37
N ARG A 91 -0.80 6.05 -3.77
CA ARG A 91 0.20 5.25 -4.51
C ARG A 91 -0.35 3.85 -4.83
N SER A 92 -1.09 3.26 -3.89
CA SER A 92 -1.65 1.91 -4.00
C SER A 92 -2.73 1.84 -5.07
N VAL A 93 -3.58 2.86 -5.22
CA VAL A 93 -4.58 2.85 -6.31
C VAL A 93 -3.92 2.92 -7.70
N LEU A 94 -2.87 3.72 -7.87
CA LEU A 94 -2.12 3.78 -9.13
C LEU A 94 -1.43 2.44 -9.43
N ALA A 95 -0.88 1.80 -8.41
CA ALA A 95 -0.24 0.49 -8.54
C ALA A 95 -1.24 -0.63 -8.84
N ALA A 96 -2.40 -0.62 -8.18
CA ALA A 96 -3.48 -1.56 -8.44
C ALA A 96 -3.97 -1.44 -9.89
N GLN A 97 -4.11 -0.21 -10.40
CA GLN A 97 -4.46 0.03 -11.80
C GLN A 97 -3.40 -0.56 -12.74
N THR A 98 -2.11 -0.41 -12.43
CA THR A 98 -1.04 -1.03 -13.22
C THR A 98 -1.13 -2.56 -13.18
N MET A 99 -1.40 -3.16 -12.02
CA MET A 99 -1.58 -4.61 -11.92
C MET A 99 -2.81 -5.10 -12.69
N GLN A 100 -3.93 -4.37 -12.68
CA GLN A 100 -5.10 -4.68 -13.52
C GLN A 100 -4.74 -4.67 -15.00
N GLN A 101 -3.99 -3.66 -15.46
CA GLN A 101 -3.51 -3.58 -16.86
C GLN A 101 -2.58 -4.74 -17.23
N MET A 102 -1.86 -5.29 -16.25
CA MET A 102 -1.03 -6.47 -16.44
C MET A 102 -1.84 -7.78 -16.41
N GLY A 103 -3.14 -7.75 -16.07
CA GLY A 103 -4.03 -8.91 -16.05
C GLY A 103 -4.21 -9.55 -14.68
N PHE A 104 -4.03 -8.80 -13.59
CA PHE A 104 -4.50 -9.24 -12.27
C PHE A 104 -6.00 -8.92 -12.12
N GLU A 105 -6.79 -9.92 -11.72
CA GLU A 105 -8.24 -9.82 -11.73
C GLU A 105 -8.79 -9.16 -10.46
N ASN A 106 -8.25 -9.52 -9.29
CA ASN A 106 -8.82 -9.17 -7.98
C ASN A 106 -7.86 -8.30 -7.15
N VAL A 107 -7.47 -7.15 -7.70
CA VAL A 107 -6.60 -6.18 -7.02
C VAL A 107 -7.41 -4.99 -6.50
N ARG A 108 -7.22 -4.66 -5.23
CA ARG A 108 -7.85 -3.51 -4.57
C ARG A 108 -6.80 -2.64 -3.89
N SER A 109 -7.13 -1.37 -3.67
CA SER A 109 -6.31 -0.48 -2.85
C SER A 109 -6.89 -0.39 -1.43
N LEU A 110 -6.03 -0.41 -0.41
CA LEU A 110 -6.42 -0.01 0.93
C LEU A 110 -6.70 1.49 0.96
N LYS A 111 -7.97 1.86 1.14
CA LYS A 111 -8.40 3.24 1.27
C LYS A 111 -7.75 3.87 2.50
N LEU A 112 -7.34 5.13 2.39
CA LEU A 112 -6.60 5.88 3.42
C LEU A 112 -5.20 5.29 3.74
N GLY A 113 -4.81 4.16 3.13
CA GLY A 113 -3.53 3.50 3.35
C GLY A 113 -3.27 3.12 4.81
N ILE A 114 -2.00 2.94 5.16
CA ILE A 114 -1.58 2.63 6.52
C ILE A 114 -1.87 3.77 7.50
N LYS A 115 -2.02 5.01 7.01
CA LYS A 115 -2.49 6.11 7.86
C LYS A 115 -3.90 5.82 8.38
N GLY A 116 -4.82 5.43 7.50
CA GLY A 116 -6.17 5.07 7.95
C GLY A 116 -6.19 3.82 8.83
N TRP A 117 -5.25 2.89 8.63
CA TRP A 117 -5.05 1.76 9.54
C TRP A 117 -4.68 2.23 10.95
N ASN A 118 -3.70 3.13 11.06
CA ASN A 118 -3.28 3.73 12.32
C ASN A 118 -4.39 4.57 12.97
N ASP A 119 -5.10 5.38 12.19
CA ASP A 119 -6.21 6.22 12.69
C ASP A 119 -7.35 5.39 13.34
N ASN A 120 -7.36 4.05 13.17
CA ASN A 120 -8.32 3.11 13.78
C ASN A 120 -7.70 2.24 14.88
N ASP A 121 -6.49 2.55 15.35
CA ASP A 121 -5.76 1.83 16.40
C ASP A 121 -5.49 0.35 16.09
N PHE A 122 -5.42 -0.03 14.80
CA PHE A 122 -5.15 -1.40 14.40
C PHE A 122 -3.66 -1.75 14.52
N GLU A 123 -3.39 -3.02 14.84
CA GLU A 123 -2.04 -3.50 15.11
C GLU A 123 -1.12 -3.34 13.88
N MET A 124 0.12 -2.90 14.15
CA MET A 124 1.20 -2.84 13.17
C MET A 124 2.49 -3.35 13.80
N LEU A 125 3.38 -3.89 12.97
CA LEU A 125 4.67 -4.42 13.37
C LEU A 125 5.80 -3.61 12.77
N ASP A 126 6.91 -3.47 13.49
CA ASP A 126 8.17 -2.97 12.96
C ASP A 126 8.92 -4.06 12.17
N GLY A 127 10.07 -3.71 11.58
CA GLY A 127 10.93 -4.65 10.85
C GLY A 127 11.50 -5.80 11.70
N ASN A 128 11.37 -5.73 13.04
CA ASN A 128 11.74 -6.81 13.95
C ASN A 128 10.53 -7.69 14.35
N GLY A 129 9.33 -7.38 13.86
CA GLY A 129 8.09 -8.06 14.23
C GLY A 129 7.54 -7.64 15.60
N SER A 130 7.96 -6.51 16.15
CA SER A 130 7.46 -5.97 17.41
C SER A 130 6.26 -5.04 17.16
N ILE A 131 5.25 -5.10 18.02
CA ILE A 131 4.11 -4.19 17.97
C ILE A 131 4.60 -2.74 18.11
N VAL A 132 4.19 -1.90 17.17
CA VAL A 132 4.52 -0.47 17.15
C VAL A 132 3.59 0.29 18.09
N ASP A 133 4.16 1.20 18.87
CA ASP A 133 3.40 2.13 19.71
C ASP A 133 2.63 3.13 18.83
N ILE A 134 1.34 3.29 19.11
CA ILE A 134 0.43 4.12 18.31
C ILE A 134 0.88 5.58 18.26
N ASP A 135 1.41 6.13 19.36
CA ASP A 135 1.85 7.53 19.43
C ASP A 135 3.08 7.74 18.54
N ILE A 136 3.99 6.75 18.49
CA ILE A 136 5.16 6.76 17.62
C ILE A 136 4.74 6.69 16.15
N ALA A 137 3.81 5.80 15.82
CA ALA A 137 3.27 5.66 14.47
C ALA A 137 2.58 6.95 14.02
N ASP A 138 1.77 7.56 14.88
CA ASP A 138 1.06 8.80 14.59
C ASP A 138 2.00 9.97 14.36
N GLU A 139 3.03 10.14 15.19
CA GLU A 139 4.04 11.19 15.01
C GLU A 139 4.71 11.08 13.63
N TRP A 140 5.05 9.85 13.23
CA TRP A 140 5.71 9.59 11.95
C TRP A 140 4.76 9.78 10.75
N LEU A 141 3.53 9.27 10.84
CA LEU A 141 2.55 9.32 9.74
C LEU A 141 2.00 10.72 9.49
N ASN A 142 1.93 11.56 10.53
CA ASN A 142 1.32 12.88 10.47
C ASN A 142 2.33 14.04 10.42
N GLN A 143 3.61 13.77 10.10
CA GLN A 143 4.62 14.82 9.96
C GLN A 143 4.18 15.90 8.96
N ALA A 144 4.22 17.15 9.43
CA ALA A 144 3.90 18.30 8.60
C ALA A 144 4.87 18.44 7.43
N ILE A 145 4.34 18.88 6.29
CA ILE A 145 5.15 19.22 5.12
C ILE A 145 6.03 20.43 5.51
N SER A 146 7.35 20.31 5.31
CA SER A 146 8.28 21.42 5.57
C SER A 146 7.95 22.64 4.72
N GLU A 147 8.22 23.85 5.23
CA GLU A 147 7.88 25.10 4.55
C GLU A 147 8.46 25.20 3.12
N GLU A 148 9.68 24.69 2.92
CA GLU A 148 10.37 24.63 1.62
C GLU A 148 9.60 23.80 0.57
N LYS A 149 8.75 22.86 1.00
CA LYS A 149 7.98 21.96 0.14
C LYS A 149 6.56 22.49 -0.12
N LEU A 150 6.12 23.53 0.59
CA LEU A 150 4.79 24.11 0.42
C LEU A 150 4.69 24.97 -0.85
N GLN A 151 5.76 25.68 -1.20
CA GLN A 151 5.83 26.50 -2.40
C GLN A 151 7.23 26.43 -3.00
N PRO A 152 7.37 26.48 -4.33
CA PRO A 152 8.69 26.61 -4.94
C PRO A 152 9.37 27.86 -4.38
N ASN A 153 10.62 27.71 -3.91
CA ASN A 153 11.44 28.85 -3.54
C ASN A 153 11.48 29.84 -4.71
N LYS A 154 11.12 31.10 -4.45
CA LYS A 154 11.16 32.19 -5.43
C LYS A 154 12.58 32.48 -5.89
#